data_AF-A0A816X8I5-F1
#
_entry.id   AF-A0A816X8I5-F1
#
_cell.length_a   1.000
_cell.length_b   1.000
_cell.length_c   1.000
_cell.angle_alpha   90.00
_cell.angle_beta   90.00
_cell.angle_gamma   90.00
#
_symmetry.space_group_name_H-M   'P 1'
#
loop_
_entity.id
_entity.type
_entity.pdbx_description
1 polymer ?
#
loop_
_entity_poly.entity_id
_entity_poly.type
_entity_poly.pdbx_seq_one_letter_code
_entity_poly.pdbx_strand_id
1 'polypeptide(L)' 'WALLERKVYENNWEAKNLDALARRIKQKAKEFDQNMLQTMVEGVQKKLRAMWRDGLYSVC' A
#
# COMPACT_ATOMS: atom_id res chain seq x y z
N TRP A 1 0.71 4.32 1.33
CA TRP A 1 -0.51 5.06 1.71
C TRP A 1 -1.68 4.82 0.77
N ALA A 2 -1.53 5.00 -0.55
CA ALA A 2 -2.62 4.79 -1.52
C ALA A 2 -3.39 3.45 -1.40
N LEU A 3 -2.70 2.35 -1.08
CA LEU A 3 -3.35 1.04 -0.87
C LEU A 3 -4.21 0.98 0.40
N LEU A 4 -3.76 1.60 1.49
CA LEU A 4 -4.49 1.64 2.75
C LEU A 4 -5.72 2.54 2.60
N GLU A 5 -5.57 3.67 1.93
CA GLU A 5 -6.67 4.58 1.62
C GLU A 5 -7.76 3.89 0.79
N ARG A 6 -7.38 3.21 -0.31
CA ARG A 6 -8.31 2.42 -1.12
C ARG A 6 -9.05 1.36 -0.31
N LYS A 7 -8.37 0.68 0.63
CA LYS A 7 -8.98 -0.33 1.51
C LYS A 7 -9.89 0.27 2.59
N VAL A 8 -9.57 1.46 3.10
CA VAL A 8 -10.36 2.13 4.14
C VAL A 8 -11.70 2.61 3.57
N TYR A 9 -11.67 3.21 2.38
CA TYR A 9 -12.85 3.72 1.67
C TYR A 9 -13.50 2.71 0.71
N GLU A 10 -13.07 1.44 0.77
CA GLU A 10 -13.65 0.35 -0.03
C GLU A 10 -15.15 0.18 0.27
N ASN A 11 -15.95 -0.11 -0.76
CA ASN A 11 -17.42 -0.27 -0.70
C ASN A 11 -18.20 0.99 -0.29
N ASN A 12 -17.75 2.18 -0.70
CA ASN A 12 -18.36 3.47 -0.33
C ASN A 12 -18.43 3.68 1.19
N TRP A 13 -17.46 3.12 1.91
CA TRP A 13 -17.40 3.30 3.35
C TRP A 13 -16.95 4.73 3.67
N GLU A 14 -17.76 5.47 4.42
CA GLU A 14 -17.41 6.80 4.94
C GLU A 14 -17.27 6.78 6.46
N ALA A 15 -16.29 7.55 6.94
CA ALA A 15 -16.09 7.72 8.37
C ALA A 15 -17.15 8.66 8.95
N LYS A 16 -17.93 8.17 9.91
CA LYS A 16 -18.92 8.97 10.65
C LYS A 16 -18.28 9.88 11.71
N ASN A 17 -17.09 9.52 12.20
CA ASN A 17 -16.30 10.29 13.17
C ASN A 17 -14.83 9.84 13.14
N LEU A 18 -13.95 10.62 13.78
CA LEU A 18 -12.51 10.35 13.81
C LEU A 18 -12.17 9.03 14.51
N ASP A 19 -12.91 8.64 15.56
CA ASP A 19 -12.69 7.36 16.24
C ASP A 19 -13.02 6.15 15.38
N ALA A 20 -14.10 6.22 14.60
CA ALA A 20 -14.47 5.20 13.63
C ALA A 20 -13.45 5.08 12.52
N LEU A 21 -12.90 6.21 12.05
CA LEU A 21 -11.80 6.23 11.09
C LEU A 21 -10.54 5.56 11.67
N ALA A 22 -10.14 5.93 12.89
CA ALA A 22 -8.97 5.35 13.54
C ALA A 22 -9.11 3.83 13.75
N ARG A 23 -10.30 3.36 14.15
CA ARG A 23 -10.62 1.93 14.28
C ARG A 23 -10.58 1.22 12.93
N ARG A 24 -11.16 1.82 11.89
CA ARG A 24 -11.17 1.27 10.53
C ARG A 24 -9.76 1.16 9.96
N ILE A 25 -8.94 2.19 10.13
CA ILE A 25 -7.53 2.19 9.74
C ILE A 25 -6.78 1.06 10.44
N LYS A 26 -6.93 0.90 11.77
CA LYS A 26 -6.28 -0.20 12.51
C LYS A 26 -6.75 -1.58 12.04
N GLN A 27 -8.05 -1.75 11.78
CA GLN A 27 -8.60 -3.00 11.29
C GLN A 27 -8.04 -3.33 9.89
N LYS A 28 -8.12 -2.38 8.96
CA LYS A 28 -7.64 -2.56 7.58
C LYS A 28 -6.14 -2.69 7.50
N ALA A 29 -5.39 -2.03 8.38
CA ALA A 29 -3.94 -2.19 8.53
C ALA A 29 -3.57 -3.61 8.98
N LYS A 30 -4.34 -4.23 9.88
CA LYS A 30 -4.12 -5.65 10.27
C LYS A 30 -4.47 -6.64 9.16
N GLU A 31 -5.38 -6.28 8.25
CA GLU A 31 -5.70 -7.07 7.06
C GLU A 31 -4.64 -6.94 5.94
N PHE A 32 -3.59 -6.12 6.12
CA PHE A 32 -2.43 -6.20 5.25
C PHE A 32 -1.66 -7.47 5.59
N ASP A 33 -1.77 -8.45 4.70
CA ASP A 33 -0.98 -9.67 4.77
C ASP A 33 0.51 -9.34 4.67
N GLN A 34 1.32 -10.05 5.46
CA GLN A 34 2.78 -9.93 5.44
C GLN A 34 3.34 -10.21 4.03
N ASN A 35 2.72 -11.13 3.29
CA ASN A 35 3.11 -11.45 1.91
C ASN A 35 2.89 -10.25 0.97
N MET A 36 1.84 -9.46 1.20
CA MET A 36 1.56 -8.26 0.42
C MET A 36 2.63 -7.19 0.66
N LEU A 37 3.01 -6.97 1.92
CA LEU A 37 4.08 -6.04 2.28
C LEU A 37 5.43 -6.49 1.70
N GLN A 38 5.72 -7.79 1.77
CA GLN A 38 6.93 -8.36 1.19
C GLN A 38 6.97 -8.15 -0.32
N THR A 39 5.88 -8.44 -1.02
CA THR A 39 5.76 -8.21 -2.48
C THR A 39 5.98 -6.75 -2.85
N MET A 40 5.49 -5.81 -2.04
CA MET A 40 5.73 -4.37 -2.27
C MET A 40 7.22 -4.02 -2.16
N VAL A 41 7.89 -4.50 -1.11
CA VAL A 41 9.33 -4.25 -0.91
C VAL A 41 10.16 -4.89 -2.01
N GLU A 42 9.83 -6.12 -2.41
CA GLU A 42 10.47 -6.81 -3.52
C GLU A 42 10.27 -6.08 -4.85
N GLY A 43 9.09 -5.52 -5.09
CA GLY A 43 8.79 -4.68 -6.25
C GLY A 43 9.70 -3.44 -6.30
N VAL A 44 9.91 -2.77 -5.17
CA VAL A 44 10.84 -1.63 -5.07
C VAL A 44 12.27 -2.07 -5.36
N GLN A 45 12.73 -3.19 -4.78
CA GLN A 45 14.06 -3.71 -5.06
C GLN A 45 14.27 -4.09 -6.52
N LYS A 46 13.24 -4.67 -7.18
CA LYS A 46 13.28 -4.98 -8.61
C LYS A 46 13.41 -3.70 -9.45
N LYS A 47 12.65 -2.65 -9.12
CA LYS A 47 12.74 -1.34 -9.77
C LYS A 47 14.13 -0.72 -9.59
N LEU A 48 14.68 -0.71 -8.38
CA LEU A 48 16.04 -0.21 -8.12
C LEU A 48 17.09 -0.99 -8.92
N ARG A 49 16.97 -2.32 -8.99
CA ARG A 49 17.86 -3.17 -9.81
C ARG A 49 17.72 -2.90 -11.32
N ALA A 50 16.52 -2.63 -11.80
CA ALA A 50 16.28 -2.25 -13.19
C ALA A 50 16.88 -0.88 -13.52
N MET A 51 16.73 0.11 -12.64
CA MET A 51 17.38 1.42 -12.80
C MET A 51 18.91 1.30 -12.84
N TRP A 52 19.46 0.43 -11.99
CA TRP A 52 20.91 0.19 -11.94
C TRP A 52 21.43 -0.50 -13.21
N ARG A 53 20.70 -1.49 -13.75
CA ARG A 53 21.13 -2.26 -14.93
C ARG A 53 20.91 -1.52 -16.24
N ASP A 54 19.75 -0.91 -16.40
CA ASP A 54 19.24 -0.45 -17.70
C ASP A 54 19.13 1.08 -17.76
N GLY A 55 19.56 1.78 -16.72
CA GLY A 55 19.48 3.24 -16.59
C GLY A 55 18.14 3.73 -16.03
N LEU A 56 18.09 5.01 -15.60
CA LEU A 56 16.96 5.59 -14.86
C LEU A 56 15.59 5.48 -15.56
N TYR A 57 15.59 5.40 -16.90
CA TYR A 57 14.39 5.35 -17.74
C TYR A 57 13.78 3.96 -17.89
N SER A 58 14.42 2.90 -17.40
CA SER A 58 13.92 1.53 -17.54
C SER A 58 12.71 1.18 -16.65
N VAL A 59 12.34 2.08 -15.74
CA VAL A 59 11.25 1.88 -14.77
C VAL A 59 9.97 2.64 -15.11
N CYS A 60 9.99 3.40 -16.21
CA CYS A 60 8.83 4.12 -16.75
C CYS A 60 7.90 3.20 -17.54
#